data_AF-A0A957SJQ5-F1
#
_entry.id   AF-A0A957SJQ5-F1
#
_cell.length_a   1.000
_cell.length_b   1.000
_cell.length_c   1.000
_cell.angle_alpha   90.00
_cell.angle_beta   90.00
_cell.angle_gamma   90.00
#
_symmetry.space_group_name_H-M   'P 1'
#
loop_
_entity.id
_entity.type
_entity.pdbx_description
1 polymer ?
#
loop_
_entity_poly.entity_id
_entity_poly.type
_entity_poly.pdbx_seq_one_letter_code
_entity_poly.pdbx_strand_id
1 'polypeptide(L)'
;MSELMALPKIDQTDELMLFDTHCHLDVSHFAEDRVAVLERARQAGVRHLVIPGIDLEHCRAGIALAEEYAHLAEYPHIYAAVGIHPNSSDGLGQKALTRLREMASHPRVVAIGEIGLDYYWDKVEPARQKEAFQAQLELAADVGLPVIIHSRESNTDVADMLEEWVASPTFRQSKLAERPFAGVL
;
A
#
# COMPACT_ATOMS: atom_id res chain seq x y z
N MET A 1 38.72 -21.32 11.55
CA MET A 1 37.53 -21.85 10.85
C MET A 1 36.32 -21.29 11.55
N SER A 2 35.64 -20.34 10.89
CA SER A 2 34.57 -19.49 11.44
C SER A 2 33.49 -20.28 12.18
N GLU A 3 33.19 -19.88 13.41
CA GLU A 3 31.91 -20.19 14.04
C GLU A 3 30.82 -19.47 13.24
N LEU A 4 30.07 -20.23 12.45
CA LEU A 4 28.76 -19.78 11.97
C LEU A 4 27.91 -19.54 13.22
N MET A 5 27.53 -18.29 13.48
CA MET A 5 26.41 -17.97 14.36
C MET A 5 25.18 -18.73 13.85
N ALA A 6 24.80 -19.79 14.55
CA ALA A 6 23.53 -20.45 14.29
C ALA A 6 22.41 -19.44 14.56
N LEU A 7 21.59 -19.17 13.54
CA LEU A 7 20.37 -18.40 13.70
C LEU A 7 19.53 -19.04 14.82
N PRO A 8 18.89 -18.23 15.69
CA PRO A 8 18.07 -18.76 16.76
C PRO A 8 17.01 -19.70 16.17
N LYS A 9 16.90 -20.91 16.75
CA LYS A 9 15.83 -21.85 16.40
C LYS A 9 14.52 -21.20 16.82
N ILE A 10 13.67 -20.87 15.85
CA ILE A 10 12.30 -20.44 16.09
C ILE A 10 11.59 -21.63 16.74
N ASP A 11 11.06 -21.42 17.94
CA ASP A 11 10.27 -22.42 18.66
C ASP A 11 9.01 -22.73 17.82
N GLN A 12 8.76 -24.01 17.53
CA GLN A 12 7.67 -24.44 16.64
C GLN A 12 6.28 -24.35 17.29
N THR A 13 6.18 -23.77 18.49
CA THR A 13 4.94 -23.62 19.26
C THR A 13 4.30 -22.24 19.16
N ASP A 14 5.01 -21.23 18.64
CA ASP A 14 4.39 -19.95 18.29
C ASP A 14 3.87 -20.04 16.85
N GLU A 15 2.54 -20.03 16.68
CA GLU A 15 1.94 -19.89 15.35
C GLU A 15 2.55 -18.66 14.67
N LEU A 16 3.31 -18.88 13.59
CA LEU A 16 3.94 -17.81 12.82
C LEU A 16 2.86 -16.84 12.35
N MET A 17 2.86 -15.61 12.89
CA MET A 17 1.94 -14.56 12.49
C MET A 17 2.56 -13.77 11.34
N LEU A 18 2.01 -13.95 10.14
CA LEU A 18 2.42 -13.24 8.94
C LEU A 18 1.45 -12.10 8.61
N PHE A 19 2.01 -11.01 8.11
CA PHE A 19 1.30 -9.89 7.53
C PHE A 19 1.67 -9.83 6.04
N ASP A 20 0.69 -10.01 5.16
CA ASP A 20 0.87 -9.75 3.73
C ASP A 20 0.63 -8.26 3.45
N THR A 21 1.69 -7.48 3.33
CA THR A 21 1.58 -6.02 3.21
C THR A 21 1.11 -5.57 1.82
N HIS A 22 1.01 -6.48 0.84
CA HIS A 22 0.70 -6.11 -0.54
C HIS A 22 0.16 -7.29 -1.36
N CYS A 23 -1.16 -7.40 -1.45
CA CYS A 23 -1.82 -8.41 -2.28
C CYS A 23 -2.95 -7.82 -3.11
N HIS A 24 -3.28 -8.44 -4.24
CA HIS A 24 -4.40 -8.03 -5.08
C HIS A 24 -5.45 -9.15 -5.13
N LEU A 25 -6.18 -9.35 -4.02
CA LEU A 25 -7.30 -10.30 -3.95
C LEU A 25 -8.62 -9.74 -4.52
N ASP A 26 -8.62 -8.44 -4.82
CA ASP A 26 -9.71 -7.68 -5.42
C ASP A 26 -9.84 -7.93 -6.93
N VAL A 27 -8.79 -8.41 -7.59
CA VAL A 27 -8.82 -8.67 -9.04
C VAL A 27 -9.67 -9.90 -9.39
N SER A 28 -10.20 -9.90 -10.62
CA SER A 28 -11.12 -10.94 -11.11
C SER A 28 -10.53 -12.35 -11.15
N HIS A 29 -9.21 -12.50 -11.25
CA HIS A 29 -8.54 -13.81 -11.26
C HIS A 29 -8.83 -14.65 -10.02
N PHE A 30 -9.14 -14.01 -8.88
CA PHE A 30 -9.49 -14.69 -7.64
C PHE A 30 -11.00 -14.80 -7.40
N ALA A 31 -11.85 -14.31 -8.31
CA ALA A 31 -13.29 -14.27 -8.05
C ALA A 31 -13.91 -15.65 -7.80
N GLU A 32 -13.39 -16.70 -8.42
CA GLU A 32 -13.90 -18.07 -8.31
C GLU A 32 -13.41 -18.80 -7.05
N ASP A 33 -12.20 -18.50 -6.55
CA ASP A 33 -11.55 -19.27 -5.48
C ASP A 33 -11.04 -18.44 -4.29
N ARG A 34 -11.41 -17.15 -4.19
CA ARG A 34 -10.96 -16.23 -3.13
C ARG A 34 -11.09 -16.81 -1.72
N VAL A 35 -12.22 -17.43 -1.43
CA VAL A 35 -12.47 -18.06 -0.12
C VAL A 35 -11.42 -19.13 0.17
N ALA A 36 -11.17 -20.03 -0.78
CA ALA A 36 -10.16 -21.07 -0.65
C ALA A 36 -8.74 -20.49 -0.56
N VAL A 37 -8.45 -19.39 -1.25
CA VAL A 37 -7.17 -18.66 -1.13
C VAL A 37 -6.99 -18.13 0.29
N LEU A 38 -8.00 -17.48 0.86
CA LEU A 38 -7.96 -16.92 2.22
C LEU A 38 -7.82 -18.01 3.28
N GLU A 39 -8.48 -19.16 3.11
CA GLU A 39 -8.29 -20.33 3.97
C GLU A 39 -6.85 -20.84 3.95
N ARG A 40 -6.26 -20.99 2.75
CA ARG A 40 -4.85 -21.40 2.59
C ARG A 40 -3.90 -20.37 3.22
N ALA A 41 -4.15 -19.08 3.01
CA ALA A 41 -3.37 -18.01 3.60
C ALA A 41 -3.40 -18.08 5.13
N ARG A 42 -4.57 -18.29 5.73
CA ARG A 42 -4.70 -18.46 7.18
C ARG A 42 -3.96 -19.70 7.68
N GLN A 43 -4.11 -20.84 7.00
CA GLN A 43 -3.40 -22.07 7.34
C GLN A 43 -1.88 -21.90 7.28
N ALA A 44 -1.39 -21.06 6.37
CA ALA A 44 0.03 -20.70 6.25
C ALA A 44 0.51 -19.65 7.27
N GLY A 45 -0.36 -19.15 8.15
CA GLY A 45 0.00 -18.17 9.19
C GLY A 45 -0.30 -16.72 8.84
N VAL A 46 -0.83 -16.41 7.66
CA VAL A 46 -1.25 -15.05 7.30
C VAL A 46 -2.46 -14.66 8.15
N ARG A 47 -2.33 -13.59 8.93
CA ARG A 47 -3.39 -13.09 9.82
C ARG A 47 -3.91 -11.73 9.40
N HIS A 48 -3.12 -10.98 8.65
CA HIS A 48 -3.48 -9.67 8.14
C HIS A 48 -3.01 -9.49 6.71
N LEU A 49 -3.76 -8.73 5.92
CA LEU A 49 -3.39 -8.41 4.56
C LEU A 49 -3.80 -6.99 4.18
N VAL A 50 -3.03 -6.33 3.30
CA VAL A 50 -3.39 -5.04 2.71
C VAL A 50 -3.59 -5.18 1.20
N ILE A 51 -4.70 -4.63 0.71
CA ILE A 51 -5.00 -4.52 -0.72
C ILE A 51 -4.72 -3.10 -1.18
N PRO A 52 -3.68 -2.86 -1.98
CA PRO A 52 -3.38 -1.53 -2.49
C PRO A 52 -4.27 -1.16 -3.67
N GLY A 53 -4.59 0.13 -3.76
CA GLY A 53 -5.31 0.71 -4.87
C GLY A 53 -4.44 0.81 -6.12
N ILE A 54 -5.07 0.63 -7.28
CA ILE A 54 -4.45 0.82 -8.60
C ILE A 54 -5.09 2.03 -9.30
N ASP A 55 -6.41 2.15 -9.18
CA ASP A 55 -7.23 3.27 -9.59
C ASP A 55 -8.42 3.44 -8.62
N LEU A 56 -9.32 4.38 -8.89
CA LEU A 56 -10.49 4.62 -8.04
C LEU A 56 -11.46 3.43 -7.95
N GLU A 57 -11.53 2.59 -8.98
CA GLU A 57 -12.39 1.40 -8.99
C GLU A 57 -11.79 0.31 -8.11
N HIS A 58 -10.51 0.01 -8.28
CA HIS A 58 -9.77 -0.93 -7.43
C HIS A 58 -9.75 -0.48 -5.97
N CYS A 59 -9.61 0.82 -5.70
CA CYS A 59 -9.75 1.36 -4.34
C CYS A 59 -11.12 1.03 -3.72
N ARG A 60 -12.21 1.15 -4.49
CA ARG A 60 -13.55 0.78 -4.01
C ARG A 60 -13.68 -0.73 -3.78
N ALA A 61 -13.16 -1.53 -4.70
CA ALA A 61 -13.19 -2.99 -4.59
C ALA A 61 -12.41 -3.49 -3.36
N GLY A 62 -11.21 -2.96 -3.13
CA GLY A 62 -10.40 -3.28 -1.96
C GLY A 62 -11.09 -2.90 -0.64
N ILE A 63 -11.73 -1.73 -0.56
CA ILE A 63 -12.52 -1.33 0.61
C ILE A 63 -13.70 -2.27 0.83
N ALA A 64 -14.48 -2.56 -0.22
CA ALA A 64 -15.65 -3.44 -0.12
C ALA A 64 -15.24 -4.84 0.36
N LEU A 65 -14.13 -5.37 -0.15
CA LEU A 65 -13.60 -6.65 0.29
C LEU A 65 -13.12 -6.60 1.74
N ALA A 66 -12.50 -5.49 2.15
CA ALA A 66 -12.09 -5.28 3.55
C ALA A 66 -13.28 -5.23 4.52
N GLU A 67 -14.43 -4.70 4.09
CA GLU A 67 -15.68 -4.68 4.85
C GLU A 67 -16.33 -6.06 4.92
N GLU A 68 -16.42 -6.75 3.78
CA GLU A 68 -17.03 -8.08 3.65
C GLU A 68 -16.43 -9.07 4.66
N TYR A 69 -15.10 -9.08 4.80
CA TYR A 69 -14.39 -10.00 5.69
C TYR A 69 -14.12 -9.44 7.10
N ALA A 70 -14.59 -8.22 7.43
CA ALA A 70 -14.23 -7.56 8.68
C ALA A 70 -14.67 -8.30 9.96
N HIS A 71 -15.72 -9.10 9.86
CA HIS A 71 -16.39 -9.74 10.98
C HIS A 71 -16.23 -11.27 10.99
N LEU A 72 -15.44 -11.82 10.06
CA LEU A 72 -15.27 -13.26 9.89
C LEU A 72 -13.93 -13.70 10.49
N ALA A 73 -13.95 -14.23 11.71
CA ALA A 73 -12.75 -14.60 12.46
C ALA A 73 -11.97 -15.78 11.84
N GLU A 74 -12.61 -16.56 10.97
CA GLU A 74 -11.99 -17.67 10.25
C GLU A 74 -11.12 -17.25 9.05
N TYR A 75 -11.02 -15.96 8.75
CA TYR A 75 -10.21 -15.41 7.66
C TYR A 75 -9.20 -14.36 8.16
N PRO A 76 -8.15 -14.06 7.38
CA PRO A 76 -7.25 -12.95 7.68
C PRO A 76 -7.98 -11.60 7.72
N HIS A 77 -7.55 -10.69 8.59
CA HIS A 77 -8.06 -9.32 8.61
C HIS A 77 -7.57 -8.55 7.38
N ILE A 78 -8.52 -8.20 6.51
CA ILE A 78 -8.26 -7.46 5.27
C ILE A 78 -8.28 -5.95 5.49
N TYR A 79 -7.25 -5.23 5.07
CA TYR A 79 -7.22 -3.77 5.03
C TYR A 79 -7.05 -3.31 3.58
N ALA A 80 -7.32 -2.04 3.33
CA ALA A 80 -7.10 -1.41 2.03
C ALA A 80 -6.06 -0.29 2.14
N ALA A 81 -5.35 -0.03 1.05
CA ALA A 81 -4.72 1.24 0.79
C ALA A 81 -5.39 1.88 -0.43
N VAL A 82 -5.39 3.21 -0.51
CA VAL A 82 -6.02 3.92 -1.63
C VAL A 82 -5.02 4.80 -2.32
N GLY A 83 -4.94 4.67 -3.65
CA GLY A 83 -3.95 5.33 -4.47
C GLY A 83 -4.17 4.99 -5.92
N ILE A 84 -3.50 5.76 -6.79
CA ILE A 84 -3.47 5.58 -8.23
C ILE A 84 -2.04 5.21 -8.62
N HIS A 85 -1.90 4.01 -9.15
CA HIS A 85 -0.65 3.42 -9.62
C HIS A 85 -0.09 4.25 -10.80
N PRO A 86 1.26 4.35 -10.98
CA PRO A 86 1.87 5.14 -12.05
C PRO A 86 1.30 4.86 -13.45
N ASN A 87 1.11 3.58 -13.78
CA ASN A 87 0.53 3.15 -15.06
C ASN A 87 -0.97 3.51 -15.27
N SER A 88 -1.64 4.03 -14.25
CA SER A 88 -3.05 4.48 -14.27
C SER A 88 -3.17 5.97 -13.93
N SER A 89 -2.05 6.69 -13.80
CA SER A 89 -2.01 8.04 -13.25
C SER A 89 -2.23 9.15 -14.28
N ASP A 90 -2.47 8.80 -15.55
CA ASP A 90 -2.69 9.79 -16.59
C ASP A 90 -3.93 10.63 -16.30
N GLY A 91 -3.75 11.95 -16.28
CA GLY A 91 -4.83 12.88 -15.98
C GLY A 91 -5.33 12.82 -14.54
N LEU A 92 -4.54 12.36 -13.57
CA LEU A 92 -4.87 12.52 -12.15
C LEU A 92 -5.17 14.00 -11.86
N GLY A 93 -6.44 14.29 -11.59
CA GLY A 93 -6.91 15.65 -11.32
C GLY A 93 -7.49 15.80 -9.92
N GLN A 94 -7.82 17.05 -9.57
CA GLN A 94 -8.35 17.42 -8.25
C GLN A 94 -9.58 16.59 -7.83
N LYS A 95 -10.44 16.20 -8.78
CA LYS A 95 -11.61 15.37 -8.51
C LYS A 95 -11.21 13.97 -8.01
N ALA A 96 -10.18 13.37 -8.60
CA ALA A 96 -9.68 12.06 -8.18
C ALA A 96 -9.02 12.16 -6.79
N LEU A 97 -8.19 13.18 -6.56
CA LEU A 97 -7.59 13.44 -5.24
C LEU A 97 -8.64 13.65 -4.14
N THR A 98 -9.71 14.38 -4.43
CA THR A 98 -10.84 14.56 -3.51
C THR A 98 -11.48 13.21 -3.17
N ARG A 99 -11.68 12.36 -4.17
CA ARG A 99 -12.26 11.02 -3.96
C ARG A 99 -11.35 10.11 -3.15
N LEU A 100 -10.03 10.14 -3.40
CA LEU A 100 -9.05 9.40 -2.60
C LEU A 100 -9.06 9.87 -1.14
N ARG A 101 -9.14 11.19 -0.90
CA ARG A 101 -9.25 11.75 0.46
C ARG A 101 -10.49 11.27 1.20
N GLU A 102 -11.65 11.25 0.52
CA GLU A 102 -12.88 10.68 1.09
C GLU A 102 -12.70 9.21 1.45
N MET A 103 -12.13 8.41 0.55
CA MET A 103 -11.86 6.99 0.80
C MET A 103 -10.86 6.77 1.93
N ALA A 104 -9.83 7.62 2.03
CA ALA A 104 -8.80 7.55 3.07
C ALA A 104 -9.37 7.74 4.50
N SER A 105 -10.57 8.31 4.64
CA SER A 105 -11.25 8.42 5.94
C SER A 105 -11.91 7.12 6.40
N HIS A 106 -12.00 6.11 5.54
CA HIS A 106 -12.62 4.83 5.86
C HIS A 106 -11.80 4.05 6.90
N PRO A 107 -12.41 3.46 7.95
CA PRO A 107 -11.69 2.84 9.07
C PRO A 107 -10.83 1.61 8.69
N ARG A 108 -11.07 1.02 7.51
CA ARG A 108 -10.28 -0.10 6.97
C ARG A 108 -9.17 0.34 6.02
N VAL A 109 -9.07 1.63 5.72
CA VAL A 109 -7.99 2.19 4.90
C VAL A 109 -6.82 2.58 5.79
N VAL A 110 -5.64 2.04 5.51
CA VAL A 110 -4.46 2.13 6.39
C VAL A 110 -3.24 2.81 5.76
N ALA A 111 -3.28 3.07 4.45
CA ALA A 111 -2.19 3.70 3.71
C ALA A 111 -2.70 4.42 2.44
N ILE A 112 -1.87 5.32 1.89
CA ILE A 112 -2.00 5.81 0.53
C ILE A 112 -1.12 4.96 -0.38
N GLY A 113 -1.70 4.31 -1.39
CA GLY A 113 -0.97 3.34 -2.19
C GLY A 113 -1.86 2.40 -2.99
N GLU A 114 -1.34 1.77 -4.04
CA GLU A 114 0.06 1.86 -4.47
C GLU A 114 0.29 3.09 -5.37
N ILE A 115 1.35 3.86 -5.09
CA ILE A 115 1.73 5.09 -5.81
C ILE A 115 3.22 5.03 -6.13
N GLY A 116 3.72 5.81 -7.09
CA GLY A 116 5.16 5.85 -7.37
C GLY A 116 5.45 6.00 -8.84
N LEU A 117 6.50 5.34 -9.32
CA LEU A 117 7.04 5.50 -10.67
C LEU A 117 7.34 4.14 -11.32
N ASP A 118 6.95 3.98 -12.58
CA ASP A 118 7.20 2.79 -13.40
C ASP A 118 7.70 3.22 -14.79
N TYR A 119 9.00 3.04 -15.04
CA TYR A 119 9.63 3.41 -16.33
C TYR A 119 9.77 2.25 -17.29
N TYR A 120 9.35 1.06 -16.87
CA TYR A 120 9.38 -0.13 -17.72
C TYR A 120 8.21 -0.14 -18.71
N TRP A 121 7.03 0.29 -18.28
CA TRP A 121 5.84 0.37 -19.14
C TRP A 121 5.59 1.79 -19.65
N ASP A 122 5.59 1.95 -20.97
CA ASP A 122 5.30 3.22 -21.65
C ASP A 122 3.77 3.49 -21.76
N LYS A 123 3.07 3.46 -20.62
CA LYS A 123 1.62 3.73 -20.54
C LYS A 123 1.31 5.18 -20.18
N VAL A 124 2.15 5.78 -19.34
CA VAL A 124 2.02 7.15 -18.84
C VAL A 124 3.41 7.77 -18.85
N GLU A 125 3.54 8.94 -19.47
CA GLU A 125 4.82 9.66 -19.55
C GLU A 125 5.44 9.89 -18.15
N PRO A 126 6.76 9.69 -17.97
CA PRO A 126 7.42 9.82 -16.67
C PRO A 126 7.11 11.13 -15.92
N ALA A 127 7.00 12.25 -16.63
CA ALA A 127 6.67 13.54 -16.04
C ALA A 127 5.27 13.54 -15.38
N ARG A 128 4.27 12.91 -16.04
CA ARG A 128 2.91 12.79 -15.49
C ARG A 128 2.85 11.82 -14.31
N GLN A 129 3.67 10.77 -14.33
CA GLN A 129 3.81 9.88 -13.16
C GLN A 129 4.39 10.63 -11.96
N LYS A 130 5.42 11.47 -12.17
CA LYS A 130 6.01 12.31 -11.09
C LYS A 130 5.01 13.30 -10.52
N GLU A 131 4.25 14.00 -11.36
CA GLU A 131 3.18 14.91 -10.92
C GLU A 131 2.15 14.19 -10.05
N ALA A 132 1.69 13.01 -10.52
CA ALA A 132 0.72 12.21 -9.79
C ALA A 132 1.28 11.60 -8.49
N PHE A 133 2.55 11.21 -8.49
CA PHE A 133 3.22 10.67 -7.31
C PHE A 133 3.34 11.76 -6.23
N GLN A 134 3.83 12.95 -6.60
CA GLN A 134 3.94 14.10 -5.69
C GLN A 134 2.59 14.48 -5.07
N ALA A 135 1.53 14.58 -5.88
CA ALA A 135 0.21 14.93 -5.38
C ALA A 135 -0.35 13.91 -4.36
N GLN A 136 0.00 12.63 -4.52
CA GLN A 136 -0.43 11.59 -3.60
C GLN A 136 0.44 11.51 -2.34
N LEU A 137 1.73 11.86 -2.41
CA LEU A 137 2.57 12.08 -1.24
C LEU A 137 2.03 13.23 -0.37
N GLU A 138 1.64 14.34 -0.99
CA GLU A 138 1.00 15.46 -0.30
C GLU A 138 -0.32 15.04 0.35
N LEU A 139 -1.16 14.28 -0.35
CA LEU A 139 -2.38 13.70 0.22
C LEU A 139 -2.07 12.84 1.45
N ALA A 140 -1.04 11.98 1.38
CA ALA A 140 -0.65 11.09 2.48
C ALA A 140 -0.24 11.88 3.74
N ALA A 141 0.53 12.95 3.57
CA ALA A 141 0.85 13.88 4.64
C ALA A 141 -0.43 14.50 5.24
N ASP A 142 -1.31 15.04 4.40
CA ASP A 142 -2.54 15.71 4.87
C ASP A 142 -3.45 14.79 5.69
N VAL A 143 -3.59 13.52 5.27
CA VAL A 143 -4.46 12.54 5.96
C VAL A 143 -3.73 11.77 7.07
N GLY A 144 -2.41 11.92 7.20
CA GLY A 144 -1.61 11.27 8.24
C GLY A 144 -1.41 9.76 8.03
N LEU A 145 -1.51 9.28 6.79
CA LEU A 145 -1.38 7.85 6.47
C LEU A 145 0.00 7.54 5.83
N PRO A 146 0.61 6.38 6.14
CA PRO A 146 1.83 5.93 5.48
C PRO A 146 1.59 5.66 3.99
N VAL A 147 2.67 5.49 3.23
CA VAL A 147 2.63 5.27 1.78
C VAL A 147 3.07 3.85 1.40
N ILE A 148 2.47 3.30 0.34
CA ILE A 148 2.95 2.08 -0.34
C ILE A 148 3.49 2.50 -1.70
N ILE A 149 4.78 2.25 -1.94
CA ILE A 149 5.52 2.78 -3.08
C ILE A 149 5.81 1.69 -4.11
N HIS A 150 5.34 1.91 -5.35
CA HIS A 150 5.82 1.21 -6.54
C HIS A 150 7.08 1.88 -7.06
N SER A 151 8.11 1.09 -7.29
CA SER A 151 9.26 1.53 -8.07
C SER A 151 9.70 0.44 -9.02
N ARG A 152 9.80 0.80 -10.30
CA ARG A 152 10.33 -0.07 -11.34
C ARG A 152 11.16 0.74 -12.32
N GLU A 153 12.46 0.44 -12.37
CA GLU A 153 13.44 1.16 -13.19
C GLU A 153 13.47 2.68 -12.90
N SER A 154 13.04 3.07 -11.70
CA SER A 154 12.80 4.46 -11.30
C SER A 154 13.39 4.79 -9.92
N ASN A 155 14.21 3.91 -9.35
CA ASN A 155 14.67 3.97 -7.96
C ASN A 155 15.27 5.32 -7.57
N THR A 156 16.12 5.91 -8.42
CA THR A 156 16.76 7.21 -8.16
C THR A 156 15.71 8.31 -8.04
N ASP A 157 14.80 8.41 -9.01
CA ASP A 157 13.77 9.45 -9.01
C ASP A 157 12.78 9.28 -7.85
N VAL A 158 12.45 8.03 -7.49
CA VAL A 158 11.63 7.74 -6.30
C VAL A 158 12.34 8.20 -5.04
N ALA A 159 13.63 7.88 -4.87
CA ALA A 159 14.41 8.28 -3.70
C ALA A 159 14.51 9.80 -3.59
N ASP A 160 14.88 10.49 -4.67
CA ASP A 160 15.01 11.95 -4.71
C ASP A 160 13.70 12.64 -4.32
N MET A 161 12.56 12.19 -4.89
CA MET A 161 11.25 12.75 -4.57
C MET A 161 10.83 12.48 -3.12
N LEU A 162 11.15 11.31 -2.57
CA LEU A 162 10.86 11.00 -1.17
C LEU A 162 11.71 11.85 -0.22
N GLU A 163 13.01 12.03 -0.51
CA GLU A 163 13.91 12.90 0.25
C GLU A 163 13.42 14.36 0.26
N GLU A 164 13.03 14.88 -0.90
CA GLU A 164 12.44 16.21 -1.02
C GLU A 164 11.13 16.32 -0.24
N TRP A 165 10.25 15.32 -0.36
CA TRP A 165 8.95 15.32 0.33
C TRP A 165 9.10 15.29 1.85
N VAL A 166 9.96 14.43 2.42
CA VAL A 166 10.15 14.39 3.88
C VAL A 166 10.85 15.64 4.43
N ALA A 167 11.60 16.35 3.59
CA ALA A 167 12.17 17.66 3.92
C ALA A 167 11.14 18.81 3.84
N SER A 168 10.00 18.60 3.17
CA SER A 168 9.00 19.63 2.93
C SER A 168 8.30 20.10 4.23
N PRO A 169 7.83 21.37 4.28
CA PRO A 169 7.01 21.85 5.39
C PRO A 169 5.71 21.05 5.57
N THR A 170 5.07 20.65 4.46
CA THR A 170 3.82 19.89 4.46
C THR A 170 3.98 18.57 5.21
N PHE A 171 5.03 17.80 4.90
CA PHE A 171 5.32 16.56 5.62
C PHE A 171 5.68 16.83 7.07
N ARG A 172 6.63 17.73 7.34
CA ARG A 172 7.15 17.98 8.70
C ARG A 172 6.10 18.48 9.69
N GLN A 173 5.03 19.12 9.22
CA GLN A 173 3.91 19.59 10.05
C GLN A 173 2.73 18.60 10.10
N SER A 174 2.84 17.48 9.39
CA SER A 174 1.79 16.47 9.32
C SER A 174 1.79 15.53 10.52
N LYS A 175 0.62 14.92 10.79
CA LYS A 175 0.51 13.81 11.75
C LYS A 175 1.33 12.59 11.34
N LEU A 176 1.64 12.46 10.05
CA LEU A 176 2.48 11.36 9.57
C LEU A 176 3.88 11.50 10.15
N ALA A 177 4.50 12.69 10.11
CA ALA A 177 5.84 12.95 10.64
C ALA A 177 5.99 12.72 12.15
N GLU A 178 4.88 12.76 12.90
CA GLU A 178 4.89 12.47 14.35
C GLU A 178 4.95 10.97 14.65
N ARG A 179 4.77 10.08 13.65
CA ARG A 179 4.76 8.63 13.88
C ARG A 179 6.20 8.13 14.17
N PRO A 180 6.39 7.17 15.09
CA PRO A 180 7.71 6.68 15.50
C PRO A 180 8.61 6.13 14.37
N PHE A 181 8.02 5.80 13.22
CA PHE A 181 8.69 5.24 12.04
C PHE A 181 8.43 6.07 10.77
N ALA A 182 8.11 7.35 10.89
CA ALA A 182 7.89 8.22 9.74
C ALA A 182 9.21 8.71 9.15
N GLY A 183 9.75 7.93 8.22
CA GLY A 183 10.98 8.21 7.48
C GLY A 183 11.38 7.00 6.64
N VAL A 184 12.04 7.24 5.51
CA VAL A 184 12.52 6.21 4.58
C VAL A 184 13.48 5.27 5.32
N LEU A 185 13.26 3.96 5.20
CA LEU A 185 14.22 2.93 5.62
C LEU A 185 15.50 3.01 4.81
#